data_AF-A0A844MYM2-F1
#
_entry.id   AF-A0A844MYM2-F1
#
_cell.length_a   1.000
_cell.length_b   1.000
_cell.length_c   1.000
_cell.angle_alpha   90.00
_cell.angle_beta   90.00
_cell.angle_gamma   90.00
#
_symmetry.space_group_name_H-M   'P 1'
#
loop_
_entity.id
_entity.type
_entity.pdbx_description
1 polymer ?
#
loop_
_entity_poly.entity_id
_entity_poly.type
_entity_poly.pdbx_seq_one_letter_code
_entity_poly.pdbx_strand_id
1 'polypeptide(L)'
;MSSIHRRLQFLSPQDIAVCSVVKAELFYGAMKSNKSTRTLAIQEAFLNNFVSIPFDDAAAKIYSRIRAELTAKGTPIGPYDLQIAAIALTNNLILVT
;
A
#
# COMPACT_ATOMS: atom_id res chain seq x y z
N MET A 1 1.34 -1.76 -23.25
CA MET A 1 1.55 -2.23 -21.87
C MET A 1 2.25 -1.14 -21.07
N SER A 2 1.84 -0.89 -19.82
CA SER A 2 2.46 0.15 -18.98
C SER A 2 3.92 -0.18 -18.64
N SER A 3 4.72 0.84 -18.33
CA SER A 3 6.12 0.67 -17.86
C SER A 3 6.20 -0.20 -16.60
N ILE A 4 5.21 -0.08 -15.73
CA ILE A 4 5.04 -0.89 -14.51
C ILE A 4 4.88 -2.37 -14.89
N HIS A 5 4.00 -2.69 -15.84
CA HIS A 5 3.78 -4.07 -16.26
C HIS A 5 5.07 -4.73 -16.77
N ARG A 6 5.88 -3.99 -17.55
CA ARG A 6 7.19 -4.48 -18.02
C ARG A 6 8.15 -4.73 -16.86
N ARG A 7 8.20 -3.86 -15.86
CA ARG A 7 9.11 -4.02 -14.72
C ARG A 7 8.70 -5.18 -13.81
N LEU A 8 7.41 -5.41 -13.62
CA LEU A 8 6.88 -6.55 -12.88
C LEU A 8 7.24 -7.90 -13.51
N GLN A 9 7.38 -7.97 -14.84
CA GLN A 9 7.80 -9.20 -15.54
C GLN A 9 9.22 -9.68 -15.19
N PHE A 10 10.07 -8.78 -14.67
CA PHE A 10 11.45 -9.09 -14.30
C PHE A 10 11.66 -9.26 -12.79
N LEU A 11 10.59 -9.20 -11.99
CA LEU A 11 10.65 -9.35 -10.54
C LEU A 11 9.99 -10.65 -10.10
N SER A 12 10.50 -11.26 -9.04
CA SER A 12 9.80 -12.36 -8.37
C SER A 12 8.60 -11.78 -7.59
N PRO A 13 7.48 -12.50 -7.44
CA PRO A 13 6.40 -12.09 -6.56
C PRO A 13 6.85 -11.81 -5.12
N GLN A 14 7.94 -12.45 -4.67
CA GLN A 14 8.56 -12.22 -3.35
C GLN A 14 9.26 -10.87 -3.23
N ASP A 15 9.65 -10.26 -4.35
CA ASP A 15 10.25 -8.91 -4.40
C ASP A 15 9.19 -7.80 -4.38
N ILE A 16 7.91 -8.18 -4.38
CA ILE A 16 6.77 -7.26 -4.45
C ILE A 16 5.97 -7.38 -3.15
N ALA A 17 5.71 -6.22 -2.54
CA ALA A 17 4.91 -6.12 -1.33
C ALA A 17 3.65 -5.28 -1.55
N VAL A 18 2.58 -5.65 -0.85
CA VAL A 18 1.36 -4.85 -0.71
C VAL A 18 1.09 -4.65 0.77
N CYS A 19 1.08 -3.40 1.22
CA CYS A 19 0.89 -3.12 2.65
C CYS A 19 -0.57 -3.28 3.08
N SER A 20 -0.78 -3.46 4.38
CA SER A 20 -2.12 -3.68 4.96
C SER A 20 -3.09 -2.53 4.71
N VAL A 21 -2.59 -1.29 4.56
CA VAL A 21 -3.43 -0.10 4.27
C VAL A 21 -4.06 -0.22 2.88
N VAL A 22 -3.27 -0.54 1.85
CA VAL A 22 -3.78 -0.79 0.50
C VAL A 22 -4.77 -1.96 0.49
N LYS A 23 -4.48 -3.04 1.24
CA LYS A 23 -5.42 -4.16 1.38
C LYS A 23 -6.75 -3.72 1.98
N ALA A 24 -6.72 -2.89 3.03
CA ALA A 24 -7.92 -2.36 3.66
C ALA A 24 -8.78 -1.54 2.68
N GLU A 25 -8.16 -0.69 1.85
CA GLU A 25 -8.87 0.08 0.83
C GLU A 25 -9.49 -0.82 -0.26
N LEU A 26 -8.75 -1.84 -0.72
CA LEU A 26 -9.26 -2.81 -1.69
C LEU A 26 -10.46 -3.59 -1.13
N PHE A 27 -10.35 -4.10 0.10
CA PHE A 27 -11.42 -4.84 0.76
C PHE A 27 -12.64 -3.97 1.03
N TYR A 28 -12.45 -2.72 1.44
CA TYR A 28 -13.54 -1.76 1.56
C TYR A 28 -14.25 -1.55 0.20
N GLY A 29 -13.49 -1.39 -0.88
CA GLY A 29 -14.04 -1.30 -2.24
C GLY A 29 -14.83 -2.56 -2.64
N ALA A 30 -14.37 -3.75 -2.28
CA ALA A 30 -15.11 -4.99 -2.49
C ALA A 30 -16.42 -5.01 -1.71
N MET A 31 -16.39 -4.67 -0.42
CA MET A 31 -17.59 -4.64 0.44
C MET A 31 -18.64 -3.64 -0.06
N LYS A 32 -18.22 -2.52 -0.64
CA LYS A 32 -19.12 -1.52 -1.23
C LYS A 32 -19.73 -1.95 -2.58
N SER A 33 -19.19 -2.99 -3.22
CA SER A 33 -19.61 -3.42 -4.56
C SER A 33 -20.88 -4.28 -4.55
N ASN A 34 -21.63 -4.26 -5.66
CA ASN A 34 -22.81 -5.14 -5.87
C ASN A 34 -22.50 -6.64 -5.85
N LYS A 35 -21.21 -7.03 -5.95
CA LYS A 35 -20.76 -8.43 -6.01
C LYS A 35 -19.71 -8.71 -4.93
N SER A 36 -19.96 -8.23 -3.71
CA SER A 36 -18.98 -8.19 -2.61
C SER A 36 -18.18 -9.48 -2.40
N THR A 37 -18.85 -10.64 -2.24
CA THR A 37 -18.18 -11.93 -2.05
C THR A 37 -17.26 -12.30 -3.21
N ARG A 38 -17.72 -12.11 -4.46
CA ARG A 38 -16.93 -12.44 -5.64
C ARG A 38 -15.74 -11.49 -5.79
N THR A 39 -15.95 -10.19 -5.57
CA THR A 39 -14.90 -9.18 -5.67
C THR A 39 -13.82 -9.42 -4.61
N LEU A 40 -14.23 -9.70 -3.36
CA LEU A 40 -13.30 -10.01 -2.27
C LEU A 40 -12.44 -11.24 -2.59
N ALA A 41 -13.07 -12.35 -3.02
CA ALA A 41 -12.33 -13.57 -3.34
C ALA A 41 -11.28 -13.38 -4.44
N ILE A 42 -11.59 -12.57 -5.46
CA ILE A 42 -10.63 -12.23 -6.53
C ILE A 42 -9.47 -11.41 -5.96
N GLN A 43 -9.76 -10.41 -5.12
CA GLN A 43 -8.73 -9.58 -4.50
C GLN A 43 -7.83 -10.39 -3.57
N GLU A 44 -8.40 -11.25 -2.71
CA GLU A 44 -7.63 -12.12 -1.83
C GLU A 44 -6.73 -13.07 -2.62
N ALA A 45 -7.25 -13.71 -3.67
CA ALA A 45 -6.46 -14.59 -4.53
C ALA A 45 -5.30 -13.85 -5.21
N PHE A 46 -5.51 -12.60 -5.64
CA PHE A 46 -4.45 -11.76 -6.21
C PHE A 46 -3.41 -11.35 -5.15
N LEU A 47 -3.87 -10.87 -3.99
CA LEU A 47 -3.03 -10.35 -2.91
C LEU A 47 -2.19 -11.43 -2.22
N ASN A 48 -2.62 -12.70 -2.25
CA ASN A 48 -1.87 -13.84 -1.71
C ASN A 48 -0.56 -14.13 -2.44
N ASN A 49 -0.34 -13.53 -3.62
CA ASN A 49 0.92 -13.69 -4.36
C ASN A 49 2.04 -12.75 -3.85
N PHE A 50 1.72 -11.80 -2.97
CA PHE A 50 2.66 -10.74 -2.57
C PHE A 50 2.92 -10.74 -1.06
N VAL A 51 4.08 -10.23 -0.68
CA VAL A 51 4.42 -10.00 0.74
C VAL A 51 3.46 -8.95 1.33
N SER A 52 2.94 -9.22 2.53
CA SER A 52 2.06 -8.31 3.24
C SER A 52 2.80 -7.57 4.34
N ILE A 53 2.91 -6.25 4.26
CA ILE A 53 3.62 -5.45 5.28
C ILE A 53 2.61 -4.67 6.12
N PRO A 54 2.61 -4.82 7.46
CA PRO A 54 1.69 -4.10 8.34
C PRO A 54 2.10 -2.63 8.52
N PHE A 55 1.16 -1.81 8.98
CA PHE A 55 1.48 -0.54 9.63
C PHE A 55 1.81 -0.81 11.10
N ASP A 56 3.09 -0.84 11.44
CA ASP A 56 3.61 -1.13 12.78
C ASP A 56 4.16 0.13 13.48
N ASP A 57 4.71 -0.04 14.68
CA ASP A 57 5.26 1.05 15.49
C ASP A 57 6.46 1.75 14.82
N ALA A 58 7.23 1.04 13.99
CA ALA A 58 8.34 1.64 13.25
C ALA A 58 7.81 2.56 12.15
N ALA A 59 6.81 2.10 11.39
CA ALA A 59 6.10 2.91 10.41
C ALA A 59 5.38 4.10 11.07
N ALA A 60 4.81 3.93 12.27
CA ALA A 60 4.14 5.00 13.01
C ALA A 60 5.09 6.16 13.37
N LYS A 61 6.35 5.86 13.72
CA LYS A 61 7.38 6.87 14.00
C LYS A 61 7.76 7.66 12.75
N ILE A 62 7.91 6.99 11.60
CA ILE A 62 8.19 7.66 10.33
C ILE A 62 7.01 8.51 9.88
N TYR A 63 5.79 7.97 9.99
CA TYR A 63 4.54 8.66 9.69
C TYR A 63 4.41 9.98 10.46
N SER A 64 4.59 9.96 11.78
CA SER A 64 4.38 11.14 12.61
C SER A 64 5.36 12.27 12.26
N ARG A 65 6.63 11.92 12.04
CA ARG A 65 7.66 12.85 11.60
C ARG A 65 7.31 13.51 10.27
N ILE A 66 7.01 12.70 9.24
CA ILE A 66 6.69 13.23 7.90
C ILE A 66 5.41 14.06 7.93
N ARG A 67 4.39 13.63 8.70
CA ARG A 67 3.14 14.38 8.85
C ARG A 67 3.40 15.77 9.41
N ALA A 68 4.17 15.86 10.50
CA ALA A 68 4.53 17.13 11.11
C ALA A 68 5.27 18.04 10.12
N GLU A 69 6.25 17.50 9.40
CA GLU A 69 7.02 18.24 8.39
C GLU A 69 6.14 18.77 7.25
N LEU A 70 5.28 17.93 6.66
CA LEU A 70 4.40 18.31 5.55
C LEU A 70 3.32 19.30 5.99
N THR A 71 2.77 19.14 7.19
CA THR A 71 1.81 20.09 7.76
C THR A 71 2.46 21.45 8.00
N ALA A 72 3.67 21.48 8.59
CA ALA A 72 4.40 22.72 8.79
C ALA A 72 4.73 23.46 7.48
N LYS A 73 4.92 22.71 6.38
CA LYS A 73 5.14 23.25 5.03
C LYS A 73 3.86 23.64 4.28
N GLY A 74 2.67 23.39 4.85
CA GLY A 74 1.40 23.67 4.19
C GLY A 74 1.06 22.73 3.03
N THR A 75 1.69 21.56 2.94
CA THR A 75 1.51 20.57 1.86
C THR A 75 1.12 19.20 2.42
N PRO A 76 -0.01 19.08 3.15
CA PRO A 76 -0.42 17.80 3.72
C PRO A 76 -0.76 16.79 2.62
N ILE A 77 -0.45 15.52 2.88
CA ILE A 77 -0.86 14.36 2.06
C ILE A 77 -1.98 13.62 2.80
N GLY A 78 -2.82 12.90 2.05
CA GLY A 78 -3.87 12.05 2.61
C GLY A 78 -3.35 11.08 3.67
N PRO A 79 -4.13 10.81 4.74
CA PRO A 79 -3.64 10.02 5.87
C PRO A 79 -3.27 8.58 5.49
N TYR A 80 -3.99 7.94 4.55
CA TYR A 80 -3.69 6.59 4.09
C TYR A 80 -2.46 6.57 3.17
N ASP A 81 -2.36 7.48 2.20
CA ASP A 81 -1.16 7.65 1.36
C ASP A 81 0.09 7.88 2.21
N LEU A 82 -0.04 8.66 3.28
CA LEU A 82 1.07 8.92 4.19
C LEU A 82 1.45 7.69 5.02
N GLN A 83 0.49 6.85 5.42
CA GLN A 83 0.79 5.55 6.05
C GLN A 83 1.50 4.62 5.06
N ILE A 84 1.04 4.56 3.81
CA ILE A 84 1.65 3.75 2.75
C ILE A 84 3.11 4.19 2.52
N ALA A 85 3.35 5.50 2.39
CA ALA A 85 4.69 6.06 2.25
C ALA A 85 5.58 5.77 3.46
N ALA A 86 5.04 5.87 4.69
CA ALA A 86 5.79 5.58 5.90
C ALA A 86 6.20 4.09 5.98
N ILE A 87 5.32 3.16 5.59
CA ILE A 87 5.63 1.72 5.52
C ILE A 87 6.75 1.47 4.52
N ALA A 88 6.67 2.06 3.32
CA ALA A 88 7.70 1.90 2.29
C ALA A 88 9.06 2.42 2.77
N LEU A 89 9.10 3.62 3.35
CA LEU A 89 10.33 4.22 3.87
C LEU A 89 10.94 3.41 5.03
N THR A 90 10.11 2.89 5.94
CA THR A 90 10.56 2.08 7.08
C THR A 90 11.23 0.79 6.62
N ASN A 91 10.76 0.21 5.52
CA ASN A 91 11.27 -1.06 4.98
C ASN A 91 12.28 -0.86 3.83
N ASN A 92 12.73 0.37 3.59
CA ASN A 92 13.64 0.72 2.48
C ASN A 92 13.15 0.23 1.10
N LEU A 93 11.86 0.42 0.83
CA LEU A 93 11.19 -0.01 -0.39
C LEU A 93 10.97 1.15 -1.36
N ILE A 94 10.82 0.81 -2.65
CA ILE A 94 10.35 1.75 -3.67
C ILE A 94 8.82 1.73 -3.66
N LEU A 95 8.20 2.89 -3.42
CA LEU A 95 6.76 3.05 -3.58
C LEU A 95 6.41 3.27 -5.06
N VAL A 96 5.47 2.50 -5.57
CA VAL A 96 4.96 2.60 -6.95
C VAL A 96 3.54 3.16 -6.91
N THR A 97 3.29 4.23 -7.69
CA THR A 97 1.98 4.89 -7.84
C THR A 97 1.66 5.14 -9.31
#